data_AF-A0A0W1SW46-F1
#
_entry.id   AF-A0A0W1SW46-F1
#
_cell.length_a   1.000
_cell.length_b   1.000
_cell.length_c   1.000
_cell.angle_alpha   90.00
_cell.angle_beta   90.00
_cell.angle_gamma   90.00
#
_symmetry.space_group_name_H-M   'P 1'
#
loop_
_entity.id
_entity.type
_entity.pdbx_description
1 polymer ?
#
loop_
_entity_poly.entity_id
_entity_poly.type
_entity_poly.pdbx_seq_one_letter_code
_entity_poly.pdbx_strand_id
1 'polypeptide(L)' 'MIRETTAGLVTWMVVAVGVFVALVGVATLVGMPWRYTAMGAVGIALQIFGSVVAVGIGAGLAWLGVTSGREKR' A
#
# COMPACT_ATOMS: atom_id res chain seq x y z
N MET A 1 6.08 6.08 -30.79
CA MET A 1 5.41 4.84 -30.38
C MET A 1 5.89 4.29 -29.02
N ILE A 2 7.20 4.18 -28.74
CA ILE A 2 7.72 3.56 -27.50
C ILE A 2 7.30 4.28 -26.20
N ARG A 3 7.20 5.62 -26.21
CA ARG A 3 6.93 6.45 -25.01
C ARG A 3 5.54 6.25 -24.38
N GLU A 4 4.54 5.86 -25.16
CA GLU A 4 3.17 5.70 -24.66
C GLU A 4 3.00 4.39 -23.89
N THR A 5 3.66 3.32 -24.35
CA THR A 5 3.71 2.02 -23.66
C THR A 5 4.37 2.11 -22.29
N THR A 6 5.50 2.81 -22.17
CA THR A 6 6.20 2.95 -20.89
C THR A 6 5.39 3.75 -19.87
N ALA A 7 4.68 4.79 -20.30
CA ALA A 7 3.81 5.55 -19.41
C ALA A 7 2.67 4.68 -18.84
N GLY A 8 2.00 3.88 -19.69
CA GLY A 8 0.94 2.98 -19.25
C GLY A 8 1.44 1.88 -18.29
N LEU A 9 2.62 1.32 -18.56
CA LEU A 9 3.25 0.32 -17.68
C LEU A 9 3.60 0.90 -16.31
N VAL A 10 4.18 2.11 -16.26
CA VAL A 10 4.51 2.77 -15.00
C VAL A 10 3.24 3.06 -14.18
N THR A 11 2.17 3.54 -14.83
CA THR A 11 0.88 3.77 -14.14
C THR A 11 0.30 2.47 -13.56
N TRP A 12 0.28 1.39 -14.35
CA TRP A 12 -0.15 0.08 -13.87
C TRP A 12 0.69 -0.42 -12.69
N MET A 13 2.01 -0.27 -12.74
CA MET A 13 2.91 -0.68 -11.66
C MET A 13 2.63 0.08 -10.37
N VAL A 14 2.38 1.39 -10.43
CA VAL A 14 2.05 2.21 -9.26
C VAL A 14 0.75 1.72 -8.62
N VAL A 15 -0.26 1.37 -9.42
CA VAL A 15 -1.52 0.79 -8.92
C VAL A 15 -1.28 -0.57 -8.25
N ALA A 16 -0.56 -1.48 -8.93
CA ALA A 16 -0.28 -2.81 -8.43
C ALA A 16 0.51 -2.78 -7.10
N VAL A 17 1.53 -1.92 -7.02
CA VAL A 17 2.33 -1.73 -5.79
C VAL A 17 1.47 -1.14 -4.68
N GLY A 18 0.63 -0.14 -4.97
CA GLY A 18 -0.27 0.43 -3.97
C GLY A 18 -1.24 -0.60 -3.40
N VAL A 19 -1.89 -1.38 -4.27
CA VAL A 19 -2.81 -2.45 -3.85
C VAL A 19 -2.07 -3.50 -3.02
N PHE A 20 -0.88 -3.94 -3.45
CA PHE A 20 -0.08 -4.90 -2.72
C PHE A 20 0.24 -4.40 -1.30
N VAL A 21 0.76 -3.17 -1.19
CA VAL A 21 1.12 -2.58 0.11
C VAL A 21 -0.12 -2.46 1.02
N ALA A 22 -1.27 -2.07 0.46
CA ALA A 22 -2.50 -2.00 1.22
C ALA A 22 -2.93 -3.38 1.75
N LEU A 23 -2.91 -4.39 0.89
CA LEU A 23 -3.28 -5.76 1.26
C LEU A 23 -2.31 -6.35 2.30
N VAL A 24 -1.00 -6.06 2.19
CA VAL A 24 -0.02 -6.48 3.19
C VAL A 24 -0.28 -5.84 4.55
N GLY A 25 -0.62 -4.55 4.58
CA GLY A 25 -1.02 -3.86 5.82
C GLY A 25 -2.27 -4.50 6.45
N VAL A 26 -3.28 -4.81 5.64
CA VAL A 26 -4.50 -5.51 6.09
C VAL A 26 -4.19 -6.93 6.57
N ALA A 27 -3.42 -7.70 5.80
CA ALA A 27 -3.02 -9.06 6.18
C ALA A 27 -2.20 -9.06 7.47
N THR A 28 -1.37 -8.03 7.68
CA THR A 28 -0.63 -7.85 8.92
C THR A 28 -1.58 -7.65 10.09
N LEU A 29 -2.57 -6.75 9.98
CA LEU A 29 -3.62 -6.55 10.99
C LEU A 29 -4.41 -7.84 11.25
N VAL A 30 -4.86 -8.54 10.21
CA VAL A 30 -5.66 -9.77 10.34
C VAL A 30 -4.86 -10.92 10.95
N GLY A 31 -3.56 -10.97 10.68
CA GLY A 31 -2.61 -11.93 11.28
C GLY A 31 -2.46 -11.78 12.80
N MET A 32 -3.15 -10.81 13.42
CA MET A 32 -3.12 -10.53 14.85
C MET A 32 -1.70 -10.22 15.34
N PRO A 33 -1.06 -9.16 14.82
CA PRO A 33 0.31 -8.79 15.18
C PRO A 33 0.39 -8.49 16.68
N TRP A 34 -0.72 -8.03 17.27
CA TRP A 34 -0.89 -7.82 18.71
C TRP A 34 -0.77 -9.09 19.57
N ARG A 35 -0.83 -10.31 19.01
CA ARG A 35 -0.72 -11.56 19.78
C ARG A 35 0.72 -12.00 20.07
N TYR A 36 1.72 -11.53 19.33
CA TYR A 36 3.06 -12.14 19.35
C TYR A 36 4.22 -11.17 19.65
N THR A 37 3.94 -9.98 20.18
CA THR A 37 5.02 -9.00 20.37
C THR A 37 5.77 -9.25 21.68
N ALA A 38 7.06 -9.54 21.57
CA ALA A 38 7.99 -9.59 22.70
C ALA A 38 8.24 -8.20 23.34
N MET A 39 7.85 -7.12 22.66
CA MET A 39 8.05 -5.72 23.10
C MET A 39 6.92 -5.16 23.98
N GLY A 40 5.94 -6.00 24.39
CA GLY A 40 4.83 -5.57 25.25
C GLY A 40 3.89 -4.55 24.60
N ALA A 41 3.12 -3.81 25.41
CA ALA A 41 2.03 -2.94 24.94
C ALA A 41 2.48 -1.84 23.95
N VAL A 42 3.70 -1.31 24.12
CA VAL A 42 4.26 -0.27 23.23
C VAL A 42 4.58 -0.85 21.84
N GLY A 43 5.15 -2.06 21.79
CA GLY A 43 5.41 -2.76 20.54
C GLY A 43 4.12 -3.05 19.77
N ILE A 44 3.08 -3.49 20.47
CA ILE A 44 1.73 -3.71 19.91
C ILE A 44 1.20 -2.42 19.27
N ALA A 45 1.25 -1.30 19.99
CA ALA A 45 0.73 -0.02 19.50
C ALA A 45 1.45 0.45 18.23
N LEU A 46 2.79 0.37 18.22
CA LEU A 46 3.60 0.74 17.05
C LEU A 46 3.33 -0.17 15.85
N GLN A 47 3.10 -1.46 16.07
CA GLN A 47 2.86 -2.42 14.98
C GLN A 47 1.48 -2.25 14.36
N ILE A 48 0.45 -1.99 15.18
CA ILE A 48 -0.88 -1.61 14.71
C ILE A 48 -0.79 -0.30 13.92
N PHE A 49 -0.13 0.72 14.49
CA PHE A 49 0.05 2.01 13.82
C PHE A 49 0.75 1.86 12.48
N GLY A 50 1.88 1.14 12.43
CA GLY A 50 2.62 0.88 11.20
C GLY A 50 1.78 0.14 10.16
N SER A 51 0.95 -0.82 10.58
CA SER A 51 0.04 -1.53 9.68
C SER A 51 -1.01 -0.61 9.09
N VAL A 52 -1.64 0.26 9.90
CA VAL A 52 -2.63 1.24 9.44
C VAL A 52 -2.00 2.25 8.47
N VAL A 53 -0.79 2.74 8.79
CA VAL A 53 -0.03 3.62 7.91
C VAL A 53 0.28 2.93 6.58
N ALA A 54 0.70 1.67 6.59
CA ALA A 54 0.94 0.90 5.37
C ALA A 54 -0.33 0.78 4.51
N VAL A 55 -1.50 0.51 5.12
CA VAL A 55 -2.78 0.51 4.41
C VAL A 55 -3.05 1.87 3.75
N GLY A 56 -2.86 2.96 4.50
CA GLY A 56 -3.05 4.32 3.98
C GLY A 56 -2.11 4.66 2.83
N ILE A 57 -0.82 4.32 2.94
CA ILE A 57 0.17 4.53 1.89
C ILE A 57 -0.17 3.71 0.65
N GLY A 58 -0.51 2.43 0.82
CA GLY A 58 -0.90 1.56 -0.29
C GLY A 58 -2.12 2.09 -1.03
N ALA A 59 -3.16 2.48 -0.30
CA ALA A 59 -4.37 3.09 -0.87
C ALA A 59 -4.06 4.41 -1.58
N GLY A 60 -3.20 5.26 -0.99
CA GLY A 60 -2.75 6.52 -1.59
C GLY A 60 -1.99 6.32 -2.89
N LEU A 61 -1.07 5.36 -2.94
CA LEU A 61 -0.32 5.00 -4.15
C LEU A 61 -1.25 4.45 -5.23
N ALA A 62 -2.18 3.56 -4.87
CA ALA A 62 -3.14 3.01 -5.80
C ALA A 62 -4.03 4.11 -6.39
N TRP A 63 -4.51 5.02 -5.54
CA TRP A 63 -5.30 6.18 -5.95
C TRP A 63 -4.53 7.08 -6.91
N LEU A 64 -3.26 7.38 -6.60
CA LEU A 64 -2.40 8.23 -7.43
C LEU A 64 -2.18 7.63 -8.82
N GLY A 65 -1.99 6.31 -8.91
CA GLY A 65 -1.89 5.61 -10.19
C GLY A 65 -3.18 5.73 -11.01
N VAL A 66 -4.34 5.56 -10.37
CA VAL A 66 -5.65 5.68 -11.05
C VAL A 66 -5.92 7.10 -11.54
N THR A 67 -5.65 8.13 -10.74
CA THR A 67 -5.86 9.53 -11.14
C THR A 67 -4.89 9.97 -12.23
N SER A 68 -3.62 9.57 -12.13
CA SER A 68 -2.61 9.86 -13.15
C SER A 68 -2.92 9.25 -14.51
N GLY A 69 -3.62 8.11 -14.53
CA GLY A 69 -4.12 7.49 -15.76
C GLY A 69 -5.32 8.22 -16.38
N ARG A 70 -6.13 8.92 -15.56
CA ARG A 70 -7.30 9.70 -16.03
C ARG A 70 -6.92 11.04 -16.63
N GLU A 71 -5.90 11.71 -16.11
CA GLU A 71 -5.49 13.05 -16.58
C GLU A 71 -4.84 13.04 -17.97
N LYS A 72 -4.31 11.89 -18.40
CA LYS A 72 -3.65 11.72 -19.70
C LYS A 72 -4.56 11.24 -20.83
N ARG A 73 -5.85 11.03 -20.58
CA ARG A 73 -6.82 10.48 -21.55
C ARG A 73 -7.74 11.57 -22.08
#